data_AF-A0A3N6GHF7-F1
#
_entry.id   AF-A0A3N6GHF7-F1
#
_cell.length_a   1.000
_cell.length_b   1.000
_cell.length_c   1.000
_cell.angle_alpha   90.00
_cell.angle_beta   90.00
_cell.angle_gamma   90.00
#
_symmetry.space_group_name_H-M   'P 1'
#
loop_
_entity.id
_entity.type
_entity.pdbx_description
1 polymer ?
#
loop_
_entity_poly.entity_id
_entity_poly.type
_entity_poly.pdbx_seq_one_letter_code
_entity_poly.pdbx_strand_id
1 'polypeptide(L)'
;MRMTVTRTTLLAAALAVTALVPQALAHDRAAAAPERPPGVALGTCEAGRLCLWKKPDFTGARHTFELSGVDIESCTPLPEGADAQSLANRTGRPVTTYQSAECAETGEFETYPGGGTWAPRSPYQVRAFKIWEN
;
A
#
# COMPACT_ATOMS: atom_id res chain seq x y z
N MET A 1 -33.95 80.77 -4.53
CA MET A 1 -33.21 79.83 -5.39
C MET A 1 -34.08 78.59 -5.55
N ARG A 2 -34.47 78.24 -6.78
CA ARG A 2 -35.32 77.08 -7.11
C ARG A 2 -34.52 75.78 -6.96
N MET A 3 -35.15 74.71 -6.49
CA MET A 3 -34.92 73.38 -7.04
C MET A 3 -36.06 72.41 -6.66
N THR A 4 -36.96 72.22 -7.60
CA THR A 4 -37.81 71.03 -7.72
C THR A 4 -36.94 69.86 -8.16
N VAL A 5 -37.04 68.71 -7.48
CA VAL A 5 -36.61 67.42 -8.04
C VAL A 5 -37.67 66.35 -7.73
N THR A 6 -38.16 65.77 -8.82
CA THR A 6 -39.20 64.77 -9.01
C THR A 6 -38.77 63.42 -8.42
N ARG A 7 -39.64 62.75 -7.66
CA ARG A 7 -39.41 61.36 -7.20
C ARG A 7 -39.84 60.39 -8.30
N THR A 8 -38.86 59.85 -9.03
CA THR A 8 -39.04 58.81 -10.04
C THR A 8 -39.26 57.46 -9.37
N THR A 9 -40.35 56.78 -9.72
CA THR A 9 -40.67 55.40 -9.36
C THR A 9 -40.02 54.40 -10.32
N LEU A 10 -40.02 53.12 -9.90
CA LEU A 10 -39.77 51.89 -10.69
C LEU A 10 -38.26 51.56 -10.87
N LEU A 11 -37.76 50.33 -10.78
CA LEU A 11 -38.31 48.97 -10.92
C LEU A 11 -37.48 47.99 -10.08
N ALA A 12 -38.13 46.93 -9.59
CA ALA A 12 -37.48 45.77 -9.01
C ALA A 12 -36.66 45.00 -10.07
N ALA A 13 -35.39 44.73 -9.77
CA ALA A 13 -34.55 43.80 -10.53
C ALA A 13 -34.18 42.63 -9.61
N ALA A 14 -34.89 41.51 -9.74
CA ALA A 14 -34.47 40.23 -9.18
C ALA A 14 -33.36 39.66 -10.09
N LEU A 15 -32.11 39.81 -9.67
CA LEU A 15 -30.98 39.14 -10.31
C LEU A 15 -30.82 37.75 -9.68
N ALA A 16 -31.03 36.74 -10.51
CA ALA A 16 -30.85 35.33 -10.19
C ALA A 16 -29.41 35.08 -9.72
N VAL A 17 -29.26 34.55 -8.51
CA VAL A 17 -27.99 34.04 -8.00
C VAL A 17 -27.77 32.66 -8.65
N THR A 18 -26.95 32.60 -9.69
CA THR A 18 -26.39 31.35 -10.18
C THR A 18 -25.37 30.87 -9.15
N ALA A 19 -25.78 29.89 -8.34
CA ALA A 19 -24.90 29.23 -7.39
C ALA A 19 -23.72 28.61 -8.15
N LEU A 20 -22.50 29.04 -7.79
CA LEU A 20 -21.26 28.36 -8.15
C LEU A 20 -21.36 26.90 -7.66
N VAL A 21 -21.32 25.95 -8.58
CA VAL A 21 -21.03 24.56 -8.26
C VAL A 21 -19.52 24.39 -8.38
N PRO A 22 -18.76 24.22 -7.28
CA PRO A 22 -17.39 23.75 -7.37
C PRO A 22 -17.47 22.32 -7.87
N GLN A 23 -17.08 22.12 -9.11
CA GLN A 23 -16.85 20.80 -9.68
C GLN A 23 -15.71 20.18 -8.86
N ALA A 24 -16.11 19.31 -7.94
CA ALA A 24 -15.20 18.49 -7.16
C ALA A 24 -14.30 17.75 -8.15
N LEU A 25 -13.02 18.13 -8.15
CA LEU A 25 -11.97 17.39 -8.83
C LEU A 25 -11.97 15.99 -8.21
N ALA A 26 -12.66 15.06 -8.86
CA ALA A 26 -12.48 13.63 -8.68
C ALA A 26 -11.01 13.36 -8.98
N HIS A 27 -10.20 13.43 -7.91
CA HIS A 27 -8.87 12.89 -7.92
C HIS A 27 -9.02 11.38 -7.94
N ASP A 28 -9.25 10.82 -9.12
CA ASP A 28 -8.75 9.49 -9.45
C ASP A 28 -7.22 9.57 -9.39
N ARG A 29 -6.69 9.64 -8.16
CA ARG A 29 -5.33 9.22 -7.89
C ARG A 29 -5.37 7.70 -8.02
N ALA A 30 -5.35 7.21 -9.26
CA ALA A 30 -4.68 5.96 -9.54
C ALA A 30 -3.30 6.12 -8.89
N ALA A 31 -3.11 5.48 -7.73
CA ALA A 31 -1.84 5.46 -7.06
C ALA A 31 -0.85 4.93 -8.09
N ALA A 32 -0.01 5.81 -8.63
CA ALA A 32 1.05 5.43 -9.53
C ALA A 32 1.85 4.35 -8.78
N ALA A 33 1.86 3.14 -9.32
CA ALA A 33 2.72 2.09 -8.80
C ALA A 33 4.14 2.68 -8.79
N PRO A 34 4.88 2.61 -7.67
CA PRO A 34 6.20 3.20 -7.57
C PRO A 34 7.06 2.69 -8.73
N GLU A 35 7.60 3.63 -9.53
CA GLU A 35 8.52 3.31 -10.62
C GLU A 35 9.70 2.54 -10.03
N ARG A 36 9.90 1.32 -10.55
CA ARG A 36 10.90 0.39 -10.05
C ARG A 36 12.30 0.90 -10.43
N PRO A 37 13.24 1.02 -9.47
CA PRO A 37 14.61 1.41 -9.80
C PRO A 37 15.23 0.41 -10.79
N PRO A 38 15.94 0.87 -11.84
CA PRO A 38 16.59 0.01 -12.80
C PRO A 38 17.77 -0.73 -12.14
N GLY A 39 17.84 -2.06 -12.27
CA GLY A 39 19.07 -2.82 -11.99
C GLY A 39 18.95 -4.10 -11.17
N VAL A 40 17.79 -4.41 -10.57
CA VAL A 40 17.61 -5.69 -9.85
C VAL A 40 16.87 -6.69 -10.75
N ALA A 41 17.55 -7.77 -11.13
CA ALA A 41 16.87 -8.91 -11.73
C ALA A 41 15.92 -9.50 -10.69
N LEU A 42 14.61 -9.35 -10.92
CA LEU A 42 13.62 -9.94 -10.03
C LEU A 42 13.79 -11.46 -10.06
N GLY A 43 13.92 -12.07 -8.89
CA GLY A 43 13.79 -13.52 -8.79
C GLY A 43 12.42 -13.98 -9.32
N THR A 44 12.24 -15.27 -9.59
CA THR A 44 10.90 -15.78 -9.92
C THR A 44 10.06 -15.91 -8.64
N CYS A 45 8.80 -15.50 -8.67
CA CYS A 45 7.81 -15.77 -7.62
C CYS A 45 6.44 -15.87 -8.26
N GLU A 46 5.78 -17.03 -8.18
CA GLU A 46 4.50 -17.22 -8.83
C GLU A 46 3.38 -16.40 -8.19
N ALA A 47 2.33 -16.10 -8.95
CA ALA A 47 1.10 -15.52 -8.40
C ALA A 47 0.51 -16.46 -7.33
N GLY A 48 -0.02 -15.89 -6.25
CA GLY A 48 -0.55 -16.63 -5.11
C GLY A 48 0.50 -17.01 -4.05
N ARG A 49 1.77 -16.63 -4.23
CA ARG A 49 2.87 -17.04 -3.35
C ARG A 49 3.46 -15.88 -2.54
N LEU A 50 3.97 -16.20 -1.36
CA LEU A 50 4.97 -15.38 -0.66
C LEU A 50 6.33 -16.02 -0.90
N CYS A 51 7.28 -15.27 -1.45
CA CYS A 51 8.65 -15.73 -1.65
C CYS A 51 9.60 -14.95 -0.75
N LEU A 52 10.48 -15.66 -0.06
CA LEU A 52 11.44 -15.13 0.91
C LEU A 52 12.83 -15.63 0.56
N TRP A 53 13.78 -14.72 0.35
CA TRP A 53 15.15 -15.05 -0.03
C TRP A 53 16.12 -14.71 1.10
N LYS A 54 17.07 -15.63 1.34
CA LYS A 54 18.09 -15.51 2.38
C LYS A 54 18.94 -14.23 2.26
N LYS A 55 19.18 -13.76 1.03
CA LYS A 55 20.02 -12.59 0.76
C LYS A 55 19.20 -11.45 0.15
N PRO A 56 19.75 -10.22 0.16
CA PRO A 56 19.18 -9.11 -0.59
C PRO A 56 19.07 -9.41 -2.10
N ASP A 57 18.32 -8.56 -2.78
CA ASP A 57 18.19 -8.53 -4.23
C ASP A 57 17.67 -9.85 -4.82
N PHE A 58 16.84 -10.57 -4.06
CA PHE A 58 16.16 -11.82 -4.45
C PHE A 58 17.12 -12.98 -4.75
N THR A 59 18.20 -13.10 -3.96
CA THR A 59 19.25 -14.12 -4.17
C THR A 59 19.39 -15.11 -3.02
N GLY A 60 20.11 -16.21 -3.26
CA GLY A 60 20.35 -17.26 -2.26
C GLY A 60 19.19 -18.23 -2.11
N ALA A 61 19.19 -18.97 -0.98
CA ALA A 61 18.13 -19.93 -0.67
C ALA A 61 16.77 -19.22 -0.61
N ARG A 62 15.75 -19.85 -1.18
CA ARG A 62 14.39 -19.32 -1.28
C ARG A 62 13.40 -20.23 -0.56
N HIS A 63 12.59 -19.64 0.29
CA HIS A 63 11.39 -20.27 0.84
C HIS A 63 10.15 -19.72 0.13
N THR A 64 9.15 -20.57 -0.05
CA THR A 64 7.93 -20.20 -0.75
C THR A 64 6.71 -20.73 0.00
N PHE A 65 5.75 -19.86 0.26
CA PHE A 65 4.53 -20.15 1.01
C PHE A 65 3.30 -19.79 0.17
N GLU A 66 2.18 -20.45 0.44
CA GLU A 66 0.88 -20.18 -0.19
C GLU A 66 -0.25 -20.30 0.83
N LEU A 67 -1.42 -19.78 0.47
CA LEU A 67 -2.59 -19.70 1.34
C LEU A 67 -3.14 -21.07 1.78
N SER A 68 -2.98 -22.12 0.97
CA SER A 68 -3.42 -23.48 1.34
C SER A 68 -2.54 -24.14 2.41
N GLY A 69 -1.32 -23.63 2.62
CA GLY A 69 -0.36 -24.18 3.59
C GLY A 69 -0.09 -23.27 4.78
N VAL A 70 -0.80 -22.14 4.89
CA VAL A 70 -0.60 -21.15 5.94
C VAL A 70 -1.96 -20.67 6.45
N ASP A 71 -2.13 -20.71 7.77
CA ASP A 71 -3.31 -20.16 8.42
C ASP A 71 -3.27 -18.62 8.37
N ILE A 72 -4.38 -18.04 7.93
CA ILE A 72 -4.59 -16.59 7.91
C ILE A 72 -4.64 -16.06 9.34
N GLU A 73 -4.08 -14.86 9.56
CA GLU A 73 -3.97 -14.17 10.86
C GLU A 73 -3.18 -14.91 11.94
N SER A 74 -2.56 -16.04 11.60
CA SER A 74 -1.70 -16.82 12.48
C SER A 74 -0.22 -16.54 12.23
N CYS A 75 0.59 -16.54 13.29
CA CYS A 75 2.04 -16.40 13.16
C CYS A 75 2.65 -17.64 12.53
N THR A 76 3.32 -17.46 11.39
CA THR A 76 4.05 -18.54 10.72
C THR A 76 5.56 -18.28 10.84
N PRO A 77 6.27 -19.06 11.68
CA PRO A 77 7.72 -18.98 11.73
C PRO A 77 8.34 -19.56 10.45
N LEU A 78 9.51 -19.04 10.07
CA LEU A 78 10.34 -19.70 9.07
C LEU A 78 10.93 -21.00 9.65
N PRO A 79 11.37 -21.93 8.79
CA PRO A 79 12.09 -23.12 9.24
C PRO A 79 13.23 -22.77 10.19
N GLU A 80 13.52 -23.65 11.15
CA GLU A 80 14.54 -23.39 12.15
C GLU A 80 15.90 -23.03 11.51
N GLY A 81 16.52 -21.93 11.98
CA GLY A 81 17.77 -21.40 11.43
C GLY A 81 17.65 -20.67 10.09
N ALA A 82 16.46 -20.64 9.47
CA ALA A 82 16.20 -19.84 8.29
C ALA A 82 15.91 -18.37 8.66
N ASP A 83 16.29 -17.48 7.76
CA ASP A 83 15.84 -16.09 7.76
C ASP A 83 15.81 -15.59 6.31
N ALA A 84 15.23 -14.40 6.10
CA ALA A 84 15.21 -13.74 4.80
C ALA A 84 15.60 -12.27 4.88
N GLN A 85 16.17 -11.77 3.78
CA GLN A 85 16.59 -10.38 3.59
C GLN A 85 15.92 -9.69 2.41
N SER A 86 15.19 -10.44 1.59
CA SER A 86 14.35 -9.85 0.53
C SER A 86 13.13 -10.72 0.31
N LEU A 87 12.07 -10.11 -0.21
CA LEU A 87 10.78 -10.78 -0.33
C LEU A 87 9.95 -10.27 -1.50
N ALA A 88 9.04 -11.13 -1.95
CA ALA A 88 7.99 -10.79 -2.88
C ALA A 88 6.65 -11.28 -2.32
N ASN A 89 5.74 -10.34 -2.06
CA ASN A 89 4.37 -10.66 -1.71
C ASN A 89 3.52 -10.70 -3.00
N ARG A 90 3.32 -11.91 -3.50
CA ARG A 90 2.44 -12.21 -4.65
C ARG A 90 1.15 -12.91 -4.20
N THR A 91 0.85 -12.95 -2.90
CA THR A 91 -0.27 -13.73 -2.33
C THR A 91 -1.64 -13.16 -2.67
N GLY A 92 -1.73 -11.89 -3.06
CA GLY A 92 -2.99 -11.18 -3.22
C GLY A 92 -3.57 -10.63 -1.91
N ARG A 93 -2.86 -10.79 -0.78
CA ARG A 93 -3.27 -10.31 0.55
C ARG A 93 -2.14 -9.56 1.25
N PRO A 94 -2.42 -8.65 2.21
CA PRO A 94 -1.36 -8.04 3.00
C PRO A 94 -0.57 -9.08 3.78
N VAL A 95 0.75 -8.90 3.87
CA VAL A 95 1.65 -9.77 4.64
C VAL A 95 2.49 -8.91 5.55
N THR A 96 2.47 -9.21 6.85
CA THR A 96 3.42 -8.61 7.80
C THR A 96 4.59 -9.55 8.02
N THR A 97 5.82 -9.06 7.91
CA THR A 97 7.02 -9.78 8.33
C THR A 97 7.53 -9.27 9.65
N TYR A 98 8.22 -10.13 10.39
CA TYR A 98 8.71 -9.83 11.74
C TYR A 98 10.19 -10.20 11.87
N GLN A 99 10.93 -9.40 12.63
CA GLN A 99 12.27 -9.74 13.10
C GLN A 99 12.23 -10.90 14.12
N SER A 100 11.14 -11.00 14.88
CA SER A 100 10.91 -12.10 15.83
C SER A 100 10.39 -13.36 15.11
N ALA A 101 10.80 -14.53 15.60
CA ALA A 101 10.23 -15.81 15.14
C ALA A 101 8.81 -16.08 15.71
N GLU A 102 8.38 -15.28 16.69
CA GLU A 102 7.10 -15.43 17.40
C GLU A 102 6.10 -14.33 16.99
N CYS A 103 6.41 -13.57 15.94
CA CYS A 103 5.64 -12.40 15.51
C CYS A 103 5.41 -11.37 16.62
N ALA A 104 6.39 -11.19 17.50
CA ALA A 104 6.35 -10.20 18.57
C ALA A 104 6.39 -8.77 18.03
N GLU A 105 5.48 -7.93 18.50
CA GLU A 105 5.31 -6.53 18.07
C GLU A 105 6.21 -5.54 18.84
N THR A 106 6.93 -6.02 19.85
CA THR A 106 7.96 -5.22 20.54
C THR A 106 9.27 -5.14 19.75
N GLY A 107 9.46 -5.99 18.74
CA GLY A 107 10.55 -5.93 17.78
C GLY A 107 10.13 -5.29 16.45
N GLU A 108 11.03 -5.26 15.48
CA GLU A 108 10.74 -4.67 14.16
C GLU A 108 9.78 -5.54 13.34
N PHE A 109 8.83 -4.89 12.67
CA PHE A 109 7.91 -5.51 11.73
C PHE A 109 7.48 -4.53 10.63
N GLU A 110 7.08 -5.05 9.47
CA GLU A 110 6.63 -4.25 8.32
C GLU A 110 5.54 -5.00 7.56
N THR A 111 4.50 -4.28 7.11
CA THR A 111 3.38 -4.84 6.35
C THR A 111 3.49 -4.47 4.87
N TYR A 112 3.55 -5.49 4.02
CA TYR A 112 3.63 -5.38 2.57
C TYR A 112 2.27 -5.62 1.92
N PRO A 113 1.76 -4.69 1.08
CA PRO A 113 0.49 -4.86 0.38
C PRO A 113 0.42 -6.10 -0.52
N GLY A 114 -0.78 -6.66 -0.68
CA GLY A 114 -1.04 -7.87 -1.48
C GLY A 114 -1.05 -7.69 -2.99
N GLY A 115 -1.04 -6.45 -3.49
CA GLY A 115 -1.11 -6.12 -4.93
C GLY A 115 0.12 -6.49 -5.77
N GLY A 116 1.08 -7.23 -5.22
CA GLY A 116 2.33 -7.61 -5.90
C GLY A 116 3.52 -6.76 -5.46
N THR A 117 3.87 -6.82 -4.18
CA THR A 117 5.01 -6.07 -3.61
C THR A 117 6.32 -6.83 -3.80
N TRP A 118 7.39 -6.11 -4.13
CA TRP A 118 8.75 -6.64 -4.22
C TRP A 118 9.68 -5.76 -3.39
N ALA A 119 10.23 -6.30 -2.29
CA ALA A 119 11.19 -5.60 -1.45
C ALA A 119 12.58 -6.25 -1.61
N PRO A 120 13.53 -5.58 -2.31
CA PRO A 120 14.87 -6.13 -2.54
C PRO A 120 15.73 -6.16 -1.27
N ARG A 121 15.32 -5.46 -0.21
CA ARG A 121 15.98 -5.45 1.08
C ARG A 121 14.96 -5.20 2.18
N SER A 122 14.94 -6.07 3.19
CA SER A 122 14.25 -5.81 4.46
C SER A 122 15.17 -5.02 5.39
N PRO A 123 14.63 -4.13 6.24
CA PRO A 123 15.45 -3.44 7.25
C PRO A 123 15.97 -4.38 8.35
N TYR A 124 15.47 -5.62 8.43
CA TYR A 124 15.86 -6.64 9.41
C TYR A 124 15.87 -8.05 8.80
N GLN A 125 16.41 -9.03 9.53
CA GLN A 125 16.28 -10.44 9.15
C GLN A 125 14.85 -10.90 9.45
N VAL A 126 14.07 -11.21 8.41
CA VAL A 126 12.72 -11.77 8.58
C VAL A 126 12.81 -13.18 9.15
N ARG A 127 12.11 -13.44 10.25
CA ARG A 127 12.07 -14.76 10.92
C ARG A 127 10.68 -15.37 11.01
N ALA A 128 9.63 -14.56 10.89
CA ALA A 128 8.25 -15.01 10.81
C ALA A 128 7.42 -14.04 9.96
N PHE A 129 6.22 -14.48 9.60
CA PHE A 129 5.24 -13.65 8.90
C PHE A 129 3.81 -13.97 9.34
N LYS A 130 2.89 -13.06 9.04
CA LYS A 130 1.43 -13.25 9.11
C LYS A 130 0.81 -12.82 7.79
N ILE A 131 -0.13 -13.61 7.28
CA ILE A 131 -0.96 -13.24 6.12
C ILE A 131 -2.31 -12.74 6.66
N TRP A 132 -2.72 -11.55 6.26
CA TRP A 132 -3.95 -10.92 6.74
C TRP A 132 -5.12 -11.15 5.79
N GLU A 133 -6.32 -10.85 6.27
CA GLU A 133 -7.50 -10.61 5.44
C GLU A 133 -7.36 -9.40 4.51
N ASN A 134 -8.25 -9.34 3.51
CA ASN A 134 -8.25 -8.29 2.49
C ASN A 134 -9.07 -7.08 2.94
#